data_AF-A0A9D5DJK9-F1
#
_entry.id   AF-A0A9D5DJK9-F1
#
_cell.length_a   1.000
_cell.length_b   1.000
_cell.length_c   1.000
_cell.angle_alpha   90.00
_cell.angle_beta   90.00
_cell.angle_gamma   90.00
#
_symmetry.space_group_name_H-M   'P 1'
#
loop_
_entity.id
_entity.type
_entity.pdbx_description
1 polymer ?
#
loop_
_entity_poly.entity_id
_entity_poly.type
_entity_poly.pdbx_seq_one_letter_code
_entity_poly.pdbx_strand_id
1 'polypeptide(L)'
;MFFTYVVRPGDAPEGRGPSQPLFFESFLVNNLKLGFGSMLLGFIGLSTCSLFGGFGLHITKFLSPFNEATGSTGIALFFVIFMIFGALCLNMSAILMDDDGSISQTRGFRSGCKSFGQGSLVVLLGLILVVVTLYSNVGYYEGNALTGLDLNHVIKCMYNAGLAITSVGLALLGFAAFLVEVYSSDGTREILGFASLILCKVSGLFMFLTIIFPECKIIGSLSTLITIVALTHVTLWAGIFESIALKSRIKMTQSAVRNEYYKSRNALAYFGPPVVAEGNYNQQPTM
;
A
#
# COMPACT_ATOMS: atom_id res chain seq x y z
N MET A 1 18.89 9.45 39.70
CA MET A 1 18.01 8.26 39.66
C MET A 1 16.83 8.61 38.78
N PHE A 2 16.78 8.10 37.54
CA PHE A 2 15.64 8.37 36.65
C PHE A 2 14.52 7.42 37.05
N PHE A 3 13.49 7.94 37.74
CA PHE A 3 12.29 7.18 38.02
C PHE A 3 11.46 7.11 36.74
N THR A 4 11.49 5.95 36.09
CA THR A 4 10.59 5.64 34.98
C THR A 4 9.18 5.46 35.53
N TYR A 5 8.24 6.27 35.03
CA TYR A 5 6.82 6.06 35.26
C TYR A 5 6.39 4.73 34.64
N VAL A 6 6.24 3.70 35.46
CA VAL A 6 5.63 2.43 35.03
C VAL A 6 4.11 2.59 35.13
N VAL A 7 3.42 2.58 33.99
CA VAL A 7 1.95 2.63 33.96
C VAL A 7 1.41 1.36 34.60
N ARG A 8 0.62 1.50 35.68
CA ARG A 8 0.01 0.35 36.36
C ARG A 8 -1.13 -0.22 35.48
N PRO A 9 -1.29 -1.55 35.40
CA PRO A 9 -2.46 -2.15 34.77
C PRO A 9 -3.74 -1.64 35.46
N GLY A 10 -4.61 -0.93 34.73
CA GLY A 10 -5.88 -0.39 35.25
C GLY A 10 -6.10 1.12 35.08
N ASP A 11 -5.05 1.90 34.83
CA ASP A 11 -5.15 3.37 34.70
C ASP A 11 -5.69 3.83 33.33
N ALA A 12 -5.61 2.99 32.31
CA ALA A 12 -6.02 3.34 30.97
C ALA A 12 -7.54 3.14 30.80
N PRO A 13 -8.24 4.03 30.07
CA PRO A 13 -9.67 3.91 29.84
C PRO A 13 -10.00 2.53 29.25
N GLU A 14 -11.08 1.92 29.74
CA GLU A 14 -11.52 0.60 29.28
C GLU A 14 -11.68 0.60 27.75
N GLY A 15 -11.03 -0.36 27.10
CA GLY A 15 -11.06 -0.49 25.65
C GLY A 15 -12.48 -0.83 25.19
N ARG A 16 -13.11 0.05 24.41
CA ARG A 16 -14.38 -0.22 23.71
C ARG A 16 -14.19 -1.10 22.46
N GLY A 17 -13.25 -2.04 22.51
CA GLY A 17 -13.08 -3.03 21.45
C GLY A 17 -14.20 -4.07 21.51
N PRO A 18 -14.49 -4.75 20.38
CA PRO A 18 -15.44 -5.86 20.41
C PRO A 18 -14.95 -6.94 21.40
N SER A 19 -15.86 -7.47 22.21
CA SER A 19 -15.56 -8.53 23.20
C SER A 19 -15.31 -9.90 22.55
N GLN A 20 -15.69 -10.05 21.28
CA GLN A 20 -15.43 -11.21 20.45
C GLN A 20 -14.46 -10.84 19.32
N PRO A 21 -13.52 -11.72 18.97
CA PRO A 21 -12.66 -11.50 17.81
C PRO A 21 -13.53 -11.39 16.56
N LEU A 22 -13.23 -10.41 15.71
CA LEU A 22 -13.90 -10.29 14.41
C LEU A 22 -13.58 -11.54 13.60
N PHE A 23 -14.56 -12.19 12.97
CA PHE A 23 -14.30 -13.44 12.24
C PHE A 23 -13.32 -13.26 11.06
N PHE A 24 -13.14 -12.01 10.62
CA PHE A 24 -12.17 -11.61 9.59
C PHE A 24 -10.87 -11.03 10.15
N GLU A 25 -10.59 -11.16 11.45
CA GLU A 25 -9.38 -10.60 12.07
C GLU A 25 -8.11 -11.08 11.34
N SER A 26 -8.02 -12.37 11.01
CA SER A 26 -6.93 -12.93 10.20
C SER A 26 -6.83 -12.34 8.79
N PHE A 27 -7.95 -11.94 8.18
CA PHE A 27 -7.94 -11.27 6.88
C PHE A 27 -7.44 -9.83 7.02
N LEU A 28 -7.95 -9.11 8.03
CA LEU A 28 -7.58 -7.73 8.31
C LEU A 28 -6.09 -7.57 8.64
N VAL A 29 -5.54 -8.57 9.33
CA VAL A 29 -4.16 -8.65 9.80
C VAL A 29 -3.16 -8.95 8.67
N ASN A 30 -3.60 -9.63 7.60
CA ASN A 30 -2.73 -10.10 6.51
C ASN A 30 -2.82 -9.24 5.23
N ASN A 31 -3.31 -8.00 5.37
CA ASN A 31 -3.66 -7.14 4.26
C ASN A 31 -2.47 -6.62 3.45
N LEU A 32 -1.26 -6.50 4.02
CA LEU A 32 -0.09 -6.00 3.32
C LEU A 32 0.38 -7.03 2.29
N LYS A 33 0.56 -8.29 2.71
CA LYS A 33 0.97 -9.37 1.78
C LYS A 33 -0.14 -9.75 0.81
N LEU A 34 -1.40 -9.73 1.26
CA LEU A 34 -2.55 -9.94 0.37
C LEU A 34 -2.66 -8.83 -0.66
N GLY A 35 -2.40 -7.58 -0.26
CA GLY A 35 -2.43 -6.41 -1.15
C GLY A 35 -1.39 -6.49 -2.25
N PHE A 36 -0.11 -6.63 -1.90
CA PHE A 36 0.95 -6.78 -2.90
C PHE A 36 0.84 -8.07 -3.69
N GLY A 37 0.47 -9.19 -3.04
CA GLY A 37 0.31 -10.48 -3.70
C GLY A 37 -0.81 -10.49 -4.74
N SER A 38 -1.95 -9.85 -4.45
CA SER A 38 -3.04 -9.72 -5.43
C SER A 38 -2.69 -8.76 -6.56
N MET A 39 -1.98 -7.67 -6.30
CA MET A 39 -1.42 -6.82 -7.36
C MET A 39 -0.46 -7.59 -8.27
N LEU A 40 0.44 -8.40 -7.70
CA LEU A 40 1.38 -9.25 -8.45
C LEU A 40 0.64 -10.28 -9.32
N LEU A 41 -0.26 -11.05 -8.73
CA LEU A 41 -1.03 -12.07 -9.43
C LEU A 41 -1.92 -11.47 -10.52
N GLY A 42 -2.54 -10.32 -10.25
CA GLY A 42 -3.29 -9.57 -11.25
C GLY A 42 -2.39 -9.15 -12.41
N PHE A 43 -1.21 -8.61 -12.13
CA PHE A 43 -0.28 -8.19 -13.18
C PHE A 43 0.31 -9.37 -13.98
N ILE A 44 0.58 -10.51 -13.34
CA ILE A 44 0.96 -11.76 -14.02
C ILE A 44 -0.18 -12.23 -14.93
N GLY A 45 -1.43 -12.19 -14.45
CA GLY A 45 -2.61 -12.51 -15.26
C GLY A 45 -2.78 -11.59 -16.47
N LEU A 46 -2.53 -10.29 -16.32
CA LEU A 46 -2.48 -9.36 -17.45
C LEU A 46 -1.37 -9.71 -18.45
N SER A 47 -0.21 -10.15 -17.94
CA SER A 47 0.90 -10.60 -18.78
C SER A 47 0.52 -11.82 -19.61
N THR A 48 -0.18 -12.79 -19.01
CA THR A 48 -0.65 -13.99 -19.73
C THR A 48 -1.72 -13.63 -20.76
N CYS A 49 -2.69 -12.76 -20.42
CA CYS A 49 -3.66 -12.24 -21.38
C CYS A 49 -2.99 -11.54 -22.58
N SER A 50 -1.96 -10.74 -22.33
CA SER A 50 -1.19 -10.07 -23.39
C SER A 50 -0.46 -11.06 -24.31
N LEU A 51 0.09 -12.14 -23.75
CA LEU A 51 0.73 -13.22 -24.53
C LEU A 51 -0.28 -13.93 -25.42
N PHE A 52 -1.45 -14.30 -24.89
CA PHE A 52 -2.52 -14.95 -25.67
C PHE A 52 -3.16 -14.00 -26.69
N GLY A 53 -3.17 -12.70 -26.42
CA GLY A 53 -3.63 -11.67 -27.35
C GLY A 53 -2.64 -11.34 -28.48
N GLY A 54 -1.46 -11.96 -28.52
CA GLY A 54 -0.46 -11.74 -29.57
C GLY A 54 0.46 -10.52 -29.37
N PHE A 55 0.32 -9.79 -28.25
CA PHE A 55 1.11 -8.60 -27.95
C PHE A 55 2.45 -8.91 -27.26
N GLY A 56 2.70 -10.17 -26.91
CA GLY A 56 3.91 -10.57 -26.20
C GLY A 56 3.89 -10.05 -24.76
N LEU A 57 5.04 -9.60 -24.25
CA LEU A 57 5.16 -8.95 -22.94
C LEU A 57 4.80 -7.45 -22.98
N HIS A 58 4.27 -6.92 -24.08
CA HIS A 58 3.94 -5.50 -24.19
C HIS A 58 2.53 -5.21 -23.63
N ILE A 59 2.36 -5.33 -22.32
CA ILE A 59 1.05 -5.21 -21.65
C ILE A 59 0.40 -3.85 -21.90
N THR A 60 1.17 -2.77 -21.91
CA THR A 60 0.61 -1.44 -22.18
C THR A 60 0.00 -1.38 -23.59
N LYS A 61 0.67 -1.88 -24.62
CA LYS A 61 0.07 -1.98 -25.95
C LYS A 61 -1.16 -2.90 -25.97
N PHE A 62 -1.12 -4.03 -25.25
CA PHE A 62 -2.29 -4.89 -25.10
C PHE A 62 -3.47 -4.16 -24.44
N LEU A 63 -3.25 -3.37 -23.40
CA LEU A 63 -4.29 -2.61 -22.69
C LEU A 63 -4.71 -1.33 -23.42
N SER A 64 -4.03 -0.97 -24.50
CA SER A 64 -4.33 0.26 -25.24
C SER A 64 -5.75 0.21 -25.83
N PRO A 65 -6.40 1.37 -25.98
CA PRO A 65 -7.73 1.40 -26.56
C PRO A 65 -7.69 1.00 -28.03
N PHE A 66 -8.81 0.44 -28.51
CA PHE A 66 -8.96 -0.06 -29.89
C PHE A 66 -8.06 -1.25 -30.22
N ASN A 67 -7.80 -2.10 -29.23
CA ASN A 67 -7.13 -3.38 -29.47
C ASN A 67 -8.10 -4.37 -30.17
N GLU A 68 -7.56 -5.26 -30.99
CA GLU A 68 -8.38 -6.27 -31.70
C GLU A 68 -8.62 -7.53 -30.85
N ALA A 69 -7.94 -7.66 -29.71
CA ALA A 69 -7.98 -8.84 -28.83
C ALA A 69 -9.14 -8.81 -27.82
N THR A 70 -10.38 -8.69 -28.30
CA THR A 70 -11.60 -8.52 -27.47
C THR A 70 -11.80 -9.63 -26.44
N GLY A 71 -11.59 -10.90 -26.80
CA GLY A 71 -11.74 -12.05 -25.89
C GLY A 71 -10.74 -12.01 -24.72
N SER A 72 -9.46 -11.80 -25.00
CA SER A 72 -8.42 -11.66 -23.97
C SER A 72 -8.64 -10.40 -23.11
N THR A 73 -9.24 -9.35 -23.67
CA THR A 73 -9.57 -8.10 -22.98
C THR A 73 -10.66 -8.29 -21.92
N GLY A 74 -11.65 -9.14 -22.17
CA GLY A 74 -12.67 -9.50 -21.17
C GLY A 74 -12.08 -10.20 -19.95
N ILE A 75 -11.12 -11.11 -20.14
CA ILE A 75 -10.40 -11.77 -19.05
C ILE A 75 -9.44 -10.79 -18.35
N ALA A 76 -8.84 -9.86 -19.09
CA ALA A 76 -7.96 -8.84 -18.52
C ALA A 76 -8.69 -7.95 -17.50
N LEU A 77 -9.98 -7.65 -17.71
CA LEU A 77 -10.80 -6.92 -16.72
C LEU A 77 -10.83 -7.60 -15.34
N PHE A 78 -10.96 -8.93 -15.30
CA PHE A 78 -10.92 -9.69 -14.05
C PHE A 78 -9.59 -9.48 -13.31
N PHE A 79 -8.47 -9.49 -14.03
CA PHE A 79 -7.15 -9.27 -13.44
C PHE A 79 -6.92 -7.82 -13.00
N VAL A 80 -7.46 -6.82 -13.71
CA VAL A 80 -7.44 -5.42 -13.25
C VAL A 80 -8.27 -5.26 -11.98
N ILE A 81 -9.45 -5.87 -11.90
CA ILE A 81 -10.27 -5.88 -10.67
C ILE A 81 -9.51 -6.54 -9.52
N PHE A 82 -8.77 -7.61 -9.79
CA PHE A 82 -7.93 -8.26 -8.79
C PHE A 82 -6.79 -7.35 -8.29
N MET A 83 -6.20 -6.54 -9.17
CA MET A 83 -5.24 -5.50 -8.76
C MET A 83 -5.89 -4.39 -7.93
N ILE A 84 -7.12 -3.98 -8.27
CA ILE A 84 -7.91 -3.00 -7.50
C ILE A 84 -8.16 -3.52 -6.09
N PHE A 85 -8.56 -4.79 -5.95
CA PHE A 85 -8.69 -5.44 -4.66
C PHE A 85 -7.39 -5.36 -3.85
N GLY A 86 -6.24 -5.59 -4.50
CA GLY A 86 -4.94 -5.43 -3.86
C GLY A 86 -4.64 -4.02 -3.37
N ALA A 87 -4.94 -3.00 -4.18
CA ALA A 87 -4.78 -1.60 -3.77
C ALA A 87 -5.67 -1.26 -2.55
N LEU A 88 -6.89 -1.81 -2.46
CA LEU A 88 -7.76 -1.63 -1.31
C LEU A 88 -7.21 -2.32 -0.05
N CYS A 89 -6.66 -3.53 -0.17
CA CYS A 89 -5.97 -4.22 0.93
C CYS A 89 -4.77 -3.41 1.43
N LEU A 90 -3.95 -2.84 0.54
CA LEU A 90 -2.83 -1.98 0.93
C LEU A 90 -3.29 -0.72 1.69
N ASN A 91 -4.40 -0.12 1.27
CA ASN A 91 -4.97 1.04 1.97
C ASN A 91 -5.45 0.65 3.38
N MET A 92 -6.13 -0.51 3.50
CA MET A 92 -6.54 -1.02 4.80
C MET A 92 -5.34 -1.33 5.71
N SER A 93 -4.28 -1.92 5.16
CA SER A 93 -3.03 -2.15 5.88
C SER A 93 -2.40 -0.84 6.37
N ALA A 94 -2.40 0.21 5.55
CA ALA A 94 -1.87 1.51 5.93
C ALA A 94 -2.59 2.13 7.15
N ILE A 95 -3.92 1.99 7.20
CA ILE A 95 -4.74 2.48 8.31
C ILE A 95 -4.40 1.72 9.60
N LEU A 96 -4.36 0.39 9.53
CA LEU A 96 -4.04 -0.45 10.69
C LEU A 96 -2.63 -0.19 11.22
N MET A 97 -1.66 -0.04 10.31
CA MET A 97 -0.26 0.23 10.67
C MET A 97 -0.06 1.64 11.26
N ASP A 98 -0.79 2.67 10.83
CA ASP A 98 -0.67 4.01 11.44
C ASP A 98 -1.28 4.04 12.85
N ASP A 99 -2.39 3.32 13.08
CA ASP A 99 -3.02 3.27 14.41
C ASP A 99 -2.12 2.59 15.44
N ASP A 100 -1.54 1.44 15.11
CA ASP A 100 -0.62 0.71 16.00
C ASP A 100 0.78 1.34 16.07
N GLY A 101 1.27 1.92 14.96
CA GLY A 101 2.55 2.61 14.90
C GLY A 101 2.61 3.90 15.73
N SER A 102 1.44 4.45 16.10
CA SER A 102 1.33 5.73 16.81
C SER A 102 1.95 5.75 18.22
N ILE A 103 2.08 4.59 18.86
CA ILE A 103 2.61 4.44 20.23
C ILE A 103 4.10 4.12 20.24
N SER A 104 4.59 3.35 19.27
CA SER A 104 5.92 2.74 19.34
C SER A 104 6.88 3.10 18.22
N GLN A 105 6.43 3.77 17.16
CA GLN A 105 7.25 4.00 15.97
C GLN A 105 7.57 5.48 15.75
N THR A 106 8.65 5.72 15.00
CA THR A 106 9.17 7.07 14.74
C THR A 106 8.27 7.86 13.78
N ARG A 107 8.51 9.18 13.66
CA ARG A 107 7.79 10.03 12.69
C ARG A 107 7.94 9.55 11.24
N GLY A 108 9.08 8.95 10.90
CA GLY A 108 9.35 8.40 9.56
C GLY A 108 8.44 7.23 9.22
N PHE A 109 8.20 6.32 10.17
CA PHE A 109 7.29 5.18 10.00
C PHE A 109 5.87 5.65 9.69
N ARG A 110 5.35 6.61 10.47
CA ARG A 110 4.02 7.19 10.26
C ARG A 110 3.90 7.91 8.92
N SER A 111 4.96 8.62 8.51
CA SER A 111 5.04 9.20 7.16
C SER A 111 4.97 8.12 6.08
N GLY A 112 5.59 6.96 6.32
CA GLY A 112 5.48 5.78 5.48
C GLY A 112 4.05 5.25 5.38
N CYS A 113 3.34 5.06 6.49
CA CYS A 113 1.94 4.60 6.48
C CYS A 113 1.03 5.57 5.72
N LYS A 114 1.18 6.89 5.95
CA LYS A 114 0.45 7.90 5.17
C LYS A 114 0.78 7.83 3.68
N SER A 115 2.06 7.65 3.34
CA SER A 115 2.50 7.49 1.95
C SER A 115 1.93 6.21 1.31
N PHE A 116 1.74 5.13 2.08
CA PHE A 116 1.07 3.91 1.63
C PHE A 116 -0.40 4.17 1.29
N GLY A 117 -1.12 4.89 2.15
CA GLY A 117 -2.50 5.30 1.90
C GLY A 117 -2.62 6.17 0.64
N GLN A 118 -1.71 7.14 0.46
CA GLN A 118 -1.71 7.97 -0.75
C GLN A 118 -1.32 7.19 -2.01
N GLY A 119 -0.26 6.39 -1.95
CA GLY A 119 0.21 5.58 -3.08
C GLY A 119 -0.84 4.57 -3.54
N SER A 120 -1.50 3.88 -2.61
CA SER A 120 -2.58 2.93 -2.93
C SER A 120 -3.80 3.62 -3.57
N LEU A 121 -4.18 4.81 -3.09
CA LEU A 121 -5.27 5.60 -3.68
C LEU A 121 -4.92 6.09 -5.09
N VAL A 122 -3.69 6.55 -5.31
CA VAL A 122 -3.19 6.95 -6.64
C VAL A 122 -3.21 5.76 -7.60
N VAL A 123 -2.71 4.59 -7.19
CA VAL A 123 -2.81 3.36 -8.00
C VAL A 123 -4.27 3.01 -8.30
N LEU A 124 -5.16 3.07 -7.31
CA LEU A 124 -6.58 2.78 -7.47
C LEU A 124 -7.21 3.69 -8.55
N LEU A 125 -6.95 5.00 -8.50
CA LEU A 125 -7.44 5.96 -9.49
C LEU A 125 -6.93 5.62 -10.90
N GLY A 126 -5.65 5.29 -11.03
CA GLY A 126 -5.04 4.91 -12.30
C GLY A 126 -5.66 3.63 -12.88
N LEU A 127 -5.86 2.60 -12.05
CA LEU A 127 -6.49 1.34 -12.45
C LEU A 127 -7.95 1.52 -12.84
N ILE A 128 -8.72 2.38 -12.15
CA ILE A 128 -10.11 2.69 -12.52
C ILE A 128 -10.17 3.32 -13.92
N LEU A 129 -9.26 4.24 -14.24
CA LEU A 129 -9.19 4.80 -15.60
C LEU A 129 -8.87 3.73 -16.65
N VAL A 130 -7.99 2.78 -16.33
CA VAL A 130 -7.71 1.63 -17.20
C VAL A 130 -8.95 0.73 -17.36
N VAL A 131 -9.73 0.48 -16.30
CA VAL A 131 -10.99 -0.27 -16.38
C VAL A 131 -11.97 0.37 -17.35
N VAL A 132 -12.14 1.70 -17.28
CA VAL A 132 -13.03 2.43 -18.21
C VAL A 132 -12.59 2.21 -19.67
N THR A 133 -11.28 2.22 -19.92
CA THR A 133 -10.75 2.01 -21.28
C THR A 133 -10.95 0.57 -21.76
N LEU A 134 -10.71 -0.43 -20.92
CA LEU A 134 -10.96 -1.83 -21.26
C LEU A 134 -12.44 -2.11 -21.46
N TYR A 135 -13.30 -1.50 -20.65
CA TYR A 135 -14.75 -1.61 -20.81
C TYR A 135 -15.20 -1.05 -22.16
N SER A 136 -14.60 0.05 -22.64
CA SER A 136 -14.89 0.58 -23.98
C SER A 136 -14.43 -0.31 -25.14
N ASN A 137 -13.41 -1.16 -24.93
CA ASN A 137 -12.98 -2.15 -25.93
C ASN A 137 -13.91 -3.38 -25.97
N VAL A 138 -14.57 -3.71 -24.84
CA VAL A 138 -15.50 -4.85 -24.74
C VAL A 138 -16.93 -4.45 -25.13
N GLY A 139 -17.40 -3.30 -24.65
CA GLY A 139 -18.67 -2.70 -25.00
C GLY A 139 -18.51 -1.82 -26.23
N TYR A 140 -18.79 -2.38 -27.41
CA TYR A 140 -18.88 -1.64 -28.66
C TYR A 140 -19.83 -0.43 -28.46
N TYR A 141 -19.32 0.81 -28.43
CA TYR A 141 -20.16 2.01 -28.46
C TYR A 141 -20.67 2.23 -29.89
N GLU A 142 -21.53 1.34 -30.37
CA GLU A 142 -22.38 1.63 -31.53
C GLU A 142 -23.56 2.47 -31.03
N GLY A 143 -23.44 3.79 -31.12
CA GLY A 143 -24.57 4.63 -30.70
C GLY A 143 -24.33 6.13 -30.82
N ASN A 144 -25.21 6.77 -31.59
CA ASN A 144 -25.38 8.22 -31.85
C ASN A 144 -25.46 9.16 -30.63
N ALA A 145 -25.09 8.74 -29.42
CA ALA A 145 -25.31 9.50 -28.18
C ALA A 145 -24.32 10.64 -27.92
N LEU A 146 -23.21 10.72 -28.67
CA LEU A 146 -22.10 11.68 -28.45
C LEU A 146 -21.69 12.39 -29.75
N THR A 147 -22.67 12.80 -30.55
CA THR A 147 -22.44 13.59 -31.77
C THR A 147 -21.67 14.89 -31.43
N GLY A 148 -20.45 15.01 -31.93
CA GLY A 148 -19.59 16.19 -31.76
C GLY A 148 -18.38 16.03 -30.81
N LEU A 149 -18.25 14.90 -30.09
CA LEU A 149 -17.07 14.58 -29.29
C LEU A 149 -16.24 13.50 -29.97
N ASP A 150 -14.93 13.73 -30.14
CA ASP A 150 -13.98 12.68 -30.52
C ASP A 150 -13.76 11.75 -29.32
N LEU A 151 -14.71 10.84 -29.12
CA LEU A 151 -14.70 9.85 -28.04
C LEU A 151 -13.42 9.02 -28.04
N ASN A 152 -12.84 8.80 -29.23
CA ASN A 152 -11.61 8.04 -29.36
C ASN A 152 -10.41 8.78 -28.77
N HIS A 153 -10.36 10.10 -28.92
CA HIS A 153 -9.34 10.93 -28.29
C HIS A 153 -9.50 10.97 -26.76
N VAL A 154 -10.73 11.06 -26.26
CA VAL A 154 -11.02 11.05 -24.82
C VAL A 154 -10.58 9.72 -24.18
N ILE A 155 -10.93 8.59 -24.78
CA ILE A 155 -10.54 7.26 -24.28
C ILE A 155 -9.01 7.11 -24.27
N LYS A 156 -8.31 7.56 -25.33
CA LYS A 156 -6.84 7.57 -25.36
C LYS A 156 -6.24 8.44 -24.26
N CYS A 157 -6.83 9.61 -24.00
CA CYS A 157 -6.39 10.49 -22.93
C CYS A 157 -6.58 9.84 -21.54
N MET A 158 -7.75 9.23 -21.29
CA MET A 158 -8.02 8.50 -20.05
C MET A 158 -7.06 7.33 -19.84
N TYR A 159 -6.74 6.60 -20.91
CA TYR A 159 -5.76 5.51 -20.86
C TYR A 159 -4.35 5.99 -20.47
N ASN A 160 -3.85 7.01 -21.16
CA ASN A 160 -2.52 7.58 -20.89
C ASN A 160 -2.45 8.20 -19.48
N ALA A 161 -3.52 8.89 -19.05
CA ALA A 161 -3.63 9.41 -17.70
C ALA A 161 -3.64 8.26 -16.66
N GLY A 162 -4.38 7.19 -16.92
CA GLY A 162 -4.41 5.99 -16.09
C GLY A 162 -3.03 5.37 -15.90
N LEU A 163 -2.27 5.20 -16.98
CA LEU A 163 -0.88 4.73 -16.91
C LEU A 163 0.04 5.68 -16.16
N ALA A 164 -0.04 6.99 -16.42
CA ALA A 164 0.81 7.98 -15.77
C ALA A 164 0.55 8.03 -14.24
N ILE A 165 -0.71 8.02 -13.85
CA ILE A 165 -1.12 8.01 -12.44
C ILE A 165 -0.68 6.69 -11.78
N THR A 166 -0.89 5.55 -12.43
CA THR A 166 -0.44 4.24 -11.91
C THR A 166 1.08 4.19 -11.72
N SER A 167 1.84 4.75 -12.66
CA SER A 167 3.31 4.88 -12.58
C SER A 167 3.75 5.68 -11.34
N VAL A 168 3.14 6.85 -11.11
CA VAL A 168 3.40 7.67 -9.92
C VAL A 168 3.01 6.93 -8.64
N GLY A 169 1.85 6.26 -8.64
CA GLY A 169 1.38 5.48 -7.52
C GLY A 169 2.34 4.35 -7.14
N LEU A 170 2.90 3.66 -8.13
CA LEU A 170 3.87 2.59 -7.89
C LEU A 170 5.18 3.12 -7.27
N ALA A 171 5.68 4.26 -7.76
CA ALA A 171 6.84 4.93 -7.17
C ALA A 171 6.57 5.38 -5.71
N LEU A 172 5.37 5.87 -5.42
CA LEU A 172 4.94 6.23 -4.06
C LEU A 172 4.83 5.00 -3.15
N LEU A 173 4.33 3.87 -3.64
CA LEU A 173 4.29 2.61 -2.88
C LEU A 173 5.69 2.12 -2.52
N GLY A 174 6.65 2.21 -3.44
CA GLY A 174 8.06 1.90 -3.14
C GLY A 174 8.68 2.83 -2.10
N PHE A 175 8.36 4.12 -2.17
CA PHE A 175 8.78 5.10 -1.16
C PHE A 175 8.14 4.86 0.21
N ALA A 176 6.86 4.50 0.22
CA ALA A 176 6.16 4.13 1.44
C ALA A 176 6.77 2.89 2.09
N ALA A 177 7.05 1.84 1.30
CA ALA A 177 7.72 0.62 1.77
C ALA A 177 9.09 0.92 2.37
N PHE A 178 9.88 1.78 1.72
CA PHE A 178 11.16 2.24 2.26
C PHE A 178 11.03 2.94 3.61
N LEU A 179 10.10 3.91 3.72
CA LEU A 179 9.91 4.66 4.95
C LEU A 179 9.44 3.75 6.09
N VAL A 180 8.48 2.87 5.82
CA VAL A 180 8.00 1.92 6.83
C VAL A 180 9.11 0.98 7.28
N GLU A 181 9.91 0.48 6.35
CA GLU A 181 10.99 -0.47 6.63
C GLU A 181 12.12 0.15 7.47
N VAL A 182 12.69 1.25 7.00
CA VAL A 182 13.89 1.87 7.62
C VAL A 182 13.57 2.49 8.98
N TYR A 183 12.33 2.97 9.15
CA TYR A 183 11.93 3.64 10.38
C TYR A 183 11.15 2.75 11.35
N SER A 184 11.01 1.45 11.03
CA SER A 184 10.44 0.45 11.94
C SER A 184 11.52 -0.03 12.92
N SER A 185 11.20 -0.08 14.21
CA SER A 185 12.04 -0.70 15.23
C SER A 185 12.27 -2.19 14.99
N ASP A 186 11.29 -2.85 14.37
CA ASP A 186 11.24 -4.29 14.14
C ASP A 186 11.42 -4.61 12.64
N GLY A 187 11.99 -3.66 11.87
CA GLY A 187 12.20 -3.79 10.43
C GLY A 187 13.01 -5.05 10.07
N THR A 188 12.86 -5.52 8.84
CA THR A 188 13.60 -6.66 8.32
C THR A 188 15.09 -6.35 8.18
N ARG A 189 15.44 -5.48 7.22
CA ARG A 189 16.76 -4.93 6.88
C ARG A 189 16.56 -3.69 6.01
N GLU A 190 17.27 -2.61 6.31
CA GLU A 190 17.21 -1.36 5.54
C GLU A 190 17.44 -1.56 4.03
N ILE A 191 18.31 -2.50 3.65
CA ILE A 191 18.61 -2.81 2.24
C ILE A 191 17.38 -3.27 1.46
N LEU A 192 16.43 -3.95 2.11
CA LEU A 192 15.19 -4.39 1.49
C LEU A 192 14.26 -3.20 1.22
N GLY A 193 14.27 -2.21 2.12
CA GLY A 193 13.57 -0.94 1.93
C GLY A 193 14.13 -0.15 0.75
N PHE A 194 15.46 -0.03 0.65
CA PHE A 194 16.11 0.61 -0.51
C PHE A 194 15.83 -0.12 -1.82
N ALA A 195 15.83 -1.46 -1.80
CA ALA A 195 15.47 -2.25 -2.98
C ALA A 195 14.02 -1.98 -3.42
N SER A 196 13.07 -1.91 -2.47
CA SER A 196 11.66 -1.57 -2.77
C SER A 196 11.54 -0.19 -3.39
N LEU A 197 12.26 0.81 -2.86
CA LEU A 197 12.28 2.16 -3.41
C LEU A 197 12.78 2.19 -4.85
N ILE A 198 13.93 1.57 -5.11
CA ILE A 198 14.59 1.61 -6.42
C ILE A 198 13.75 0.84 -7.45
N LEU A 199 13.36 -0.40 -7.15
CA LEU A 199 12.63 -1.25 -8.09
C LEU A 199 11.29 -0.64 -8.49
N CYS A 200 10.52 -0.14 -7.52
CA CYS A 200 9.23 0.49 -7.81
C CYS A 200 9.39 1.83 -8.56
N LYS A 201 10.41 2.64 -8.24
CA LYS A 201 10.69 3.86 -9.00
C LYS A 201 11.08 3.56 -10.46
N VAL A 202 11.95 2.57 -10.67
CA VAL A 202 12.36 2.17 -12.02
C VAL A 202 11.17 1.58 -12.79
N SER A 203 10.33 0.76 -12.15
CA SER A 203 9.09 0.25 -12.75
C SER A 203 8.15 1.39 -13.16
N GLY A 204 7.91 2.36 -12.27
CA GLY A 204 7.12 3.56 -12.58
C GLY A 204 7.71 4.34 -13.76
N LEU A 205 9.03 4.56 -13.78
CA LEU A 205 9.71 5.27 -14.87
C LEU A 205 9.54 4.57 -16.22
N PHE A 206 9.71 3.25 -16.28
CA PHE A 206 9.52 2.50 -17.53
C PHE A 206 8.06 2.50 -17.98
N MET A 207 7.10 2.40 -17.05
CA MET A 207 5.69 2.54 -17.37
C MET A 207 5.37 3.94 -17.94
N PHE A 208 6.02 4.99 -17.43
CA PHE A 208 5.88 6.33 -18.00
C PHE A 208 6.51 6.43 -19.40
N LEU A 209 7.67 5.81 -19.61
CA LEU A 209 8.32 5.77 -20.93
C LEU A 209 7.47 5.10 -22.01
N THR A 210 6.61 4.13 -21.65
CA THR A 210 5.67 3.53 -22.62
C THR A 210 4.63 4.52 -23.16
N ILE A 211 4.35 5.60 -22.44
CA ILE A 211 3.44 6.67 -22.90
C ILE A 211 4.14 7.53 -23.96
N ILE A 212 5.44 7.80 -23.77
CA ILE A 212 6.26 8.59 -24.69
C ILE A 212 6.60 7.79 -25.97
N PHE A 213 6.88 6.50 -25.80
CA PHE A 213 7.31 5.60 -26.89
C PHE A 213 6.36 4.39 -27.02
N PRO A 214 5.08 4.59 -27.39
CA PRO A 214 4.05 3.55 -27.35
C PRO A 214 4.28 2.41 -28.36
N GLU A 215 4.97 2.66 -29.47
CA GLU A 215 5.26 1.64 -30.49
C GLU A 215 6.57 0.87 -30.21
N CYS A 216 7.36 1.30 -29.22
CA CYS A 216 8.63 0.66 -28.92
C CYS A 216 8.42 -0.63 -28.10
N LYS A 217 8.41 -1.78 -28.78
CA LYS A 217 8.22 -3.11 -28.16
C LYS A 217 9.23 -3.41 -27.05
N ILE A 218 10.47 -2.93 -27.17
CA ILE A 218 11.54 -3.15 -26.17
C ILE A 218 11.19 -2.45 -24.85
N ILE A 219 10.84 -1.15 -24.91
CA ILE A 219 10.47 -0.37 -23.72
C ILE A 219 9.23 -0.97 -23.05
N GLY A 220 8.23 -1.34 -23.86
CA GLY A 220 7.03 -2.03 -23.39
C GLY A 220 7.29 -3.33 -22.66
N SER A 221 8.14 -4.19 -23.23
CA SER A 221 8.48 -5.49 -22.65
C SER A 221 9.33 -5.33 -21.38
N LEU A 222 10.28 -4.38 -21.37
CA LEU A 222 11.08 -4.04 -20.20
C LEU A 222 10.21 -3.50 -19.07
N SER A 223 9.26 -2.61 -19.37
CA SER A 223 8.31 -2.09 -18.38
C SER A 223 7.56 -3.22 -17.67
N THR A 224 7.05 -4.18 -18.42
CA THR A 224 6.38 -5.37 -17.87
C THR A 224 7.30 -6.20 -16.98
N LEU A 225 8.50 -6.55 -17.47
CA LEU A 225 9.45 -7.37 -16.72
C LEU A 225 9.88 -6.69 -15.41
N ILE A 226 10.24 -5.41 -15.48
CA ILE A 226 10.66 -4.63 -14.31
C ILE A 226 9.51 -4.53 -13.31
N THR A 227 8.27 -4.36 -13.78
CA THR A 227 7.09 -4.31 -12.91
C THR A 227 6.83 -5.65 -12.21
N ILE A 228 6.99 -6.77 -12.91
CA ILE A 228 6.90 -8.11 -12.29
C ILE A 228 7.98 -8.28 -11.21
N VAL A 229 9.23 -7.91 -11.52
CA VAL A 229 10.34 -8.00 -10.56
C VAL A 229 10.08 -7.11 -9.34
N ALA A 230 9.63 -5.88 -9.56
CA ALA A 230 9.30 -4.93 -8.50
C ALA A 230 8.18 -5.47 -7.60
N LEU A 231 7.06 -5.90 -8.20
CA LEU A 231 5.92 -6.47 -7.48
C LEU A 231 6.28 -7.76 -6.74
N THR A 232 7.12 -8.60 -7.32
CA THR A 232 7.62 -9.82 -6.65
C THR A 232 8.45 -9.46 -5.42
N HIS A 233 9.38 -8.52 -5.55
CA HIS A 233 10.21 -8.05 -4.43
C HIS A 233 9.34 -7.48 -3.30
N VAL A 234 8.42 -6.54 -3.59
CA VAL A 234 7.58 -5.95 -2.54
C VAL A 234 6.59 -6.94 -1.94
N THR A 235 6.15 -7.96 -2.69
CA THR A 235 5.32 -9.06 -2.14
C THR A 235 6.12 -9.91 -1.15
N LEU A 236 7.35 -10.28 -1.50
CA LEU A 236 8.24 -11.03 -0.60
C LEU A 236 8.59 -10.21 0.65
N TRP A 237 8.95 -8.93 0.46
CA TRP A 237 9.18 -8.01 1.56
C TRP A 237 7.95 -7.91 2.46
N ALA A 238 6.76 -7.69 1.90
CA ALA A 238 5.52 -7.60 2.65
C ALA A 238 5.23 -8.88 3.46
N GLY A 239 5.45 -10.05 2.88
CA GLY A 239 5.28 -11.33 3.57
C GLY A 239 6.18 -11.48 4.80
N ILE A 240 7.44 -11.03 4.70
CA ILE A 240 8.40 -11.09 5.80
C ILE A 240 8.11 -9.99 6.83
N PHE A 241 7.98 -8.74 6.37
CA PHE A 241 7.76 -7.56 7.20
C PHE A 241 6.47 -7.68 8.00
N GLU A 242 5.36 -8.03 7.35
CA GLU A 242 4.07 -8.19 8.01
C GLU A 242 4.14 -9.31 9.06
N SER A 243 4.79 -10.44 8.76
CA SER A 243 4.95 -11.53 9.74
C SER A 243 5.74 -11.12 10.99
N ILE A 244 6.68 -10.18 10.85
CA ILE A 244 7.47 -9.66 11.98
C ILE A 244 6.67 -8.59 12.74
N ALA A 245 6.04 -7.65 12.03
CA ALA A 245 5.22 -6.60 12.62
C ALA A 245 3.99 -7.16 13.37
N LEU A 246 3.39 -8.25 12.87
CA LEU A 246 2.24 -8.92 13.50
C LEU A 246 2.60 -9.68 14.76
N LYS A 247 3.81 -10.24 14.86
CA LYS A 247 4.26 -10.88 16.09
C LYS A 247 4.39 -9.88 17.24
N SER A 248 4.61 -8.61 16.94
CA SER A 248 4.90 -7.63 17.97
C SER A 248 3.67 -6.86 18.47
N ARG A 249 2.67 -6.46 17.64
CA ARG A 249 1.80 -5.33 18.07
C ARG A 249 0.33 -5.25 17.64
N ILE A 250 -0.16 -5.93 16.61
CA ILE A 250 -1.54 -5.66 16.13
C ILE A 250 -2.57 -6.38 17.00
N LYS A 251 -3.19 -5.66 17.94
CA LYS A 251 -4.35 -6.12 18.71
C LYS A 251 -5.53 -5.21 18.42
N MET A 252 -6.43 -5.66 17.55
CA MET A 252 -7.68 -4.96 17.17
C MET A 252 -8.65 -4.72 18.36
N THR A 253 -8.30 -5.20 19.54
CA THR A 253 -9.04 -5.03 20.80
C THR A 253 -8.63 -3.78 21.58
N GLN A 254 -7.56 -3.08 21.18
CA GLN A 254 -7.14 -1.81 21.80
C GLN A 254 -7.89 -0.62 21.21
N SER A 255 -8.29 0.34 22.05
CA SER A 255 -8.97 1.56 21.59
C SER A 255 -7.97 2.67 21.28
N ALA A 256 -8.22 3.47 20.24
CA ALA A 256 -7.42 4.65 19.92
C ALA A 256 -7.30 5.63 21.12
N VAL A 257 -8.34 5.73 21.95
CA VAL A 257 -8.33 6.55 23.19
C VAL A 257 -7.32 6.01 24.20
N ARG A 258 -7.20 4.68 24.33
CA ARG A 258 -6.20 4.04 25.18
C ARG A 258 -4.79 4.26 24.63
N ASN A 259 -4.62 4.22 23.31
CA ASN A 259 -3.33 4.49 22.66
C ASN A 259 -2.87 5.95 22.87
N GLU A 260 -3.76 6.91 22.67
CA GLU A 260 -3.52 8.34 22.93
C GLU A 260 -3.30 8.64 24.43
N TYR A 261 -3.96 7.90 25.33
CA TYR A 261 -3.73 8.00 26.78
C TYR A 261 -2.30 7.57 27.17
N TYR A 262 -1.81 6.44 26.66
CA TYR A 262 -0.43 6.02 26.92
C TYR A 262 0.58 7.00 26.33
N LYS A 263 0.31 7.52 25.14
CA LYS A 263 1.16 8.50 24.45
C LYS A 263 1.26 9.83 25.20
N SER A 264 0.14 10.37 25.69
CA SER A 264 0.10 11.60 26.48
C SER A 264 0.79 11.44 27.84
N ARG A 265 0.61 10.30 28.53
CA ARG A 265 1.32 10.04 29.80
C ARG A 265 2.82 9.78 29.62
N ASN A 266 3.25 9.11 28.55
CA ASN A 266 4.67 8.96 28.24
C ASN A 266 5.33 10.30 27.88
N ALA A 267 4.61 11.21 27.20
CA ALA A 267 5.08 12.57 26.97
C ALA A 267 5.21 13.36 28.28
N LEU A 268 4.25 13.23 29.20
CA LEU A 268 4.32 13.82 30.54
C LEU A 268 5.46 13.23 31.40
N ALA A 269 5.83 11.96 31.21
CA ALA A 269 7.00 11.39 31.88
C ALA A 269 8.33 11.94 31.34
N TYR A 270 8.35 12.45 30.11
CA TYR A 270 9.54 13.02 29.46
C TYR A 270 9.68 14.54 29.69
N PHE A 271 8.56 15.25 29.89
CA PHE A 271 8.50 16.72 30.04
C PHE A 271 7.90 17.19 31.36
N GLY A 272 7.46 16.29 32.22
CA GLY A 272 6.90 16.64 33.53
C GLY A 272 7.99 17.14 34.48
N PRO A 273 7.68 18.12 35.35
CA PRO A 273 8.60 18.50 36.42
C PRO A 273 8.93 17.25 37.25
N PRO A 274 10.18 17.10 37.74
CA PRO A 274 10.53 16.01 38.62
C PRO A 274 9.57 16.01 39.81
N VAL A 275 8.93 14.88 40.07
CA VAL A 275 8.10 14.75 41.27
C VAL A 275 9.02 14.90 42.47
N VAL A 276 8.95 16.05 43.13
CA VAL A 276 9.47 16.19 44.49
C VAL A 276 8.54 15.32 45.32
N ALA A 277 9.07 14.23 45.87
CA ALA A 277 8.31 13.38 46.79
C ALA A 277 8.03 14.19 48.07
N GLU A 278 6.91 14.91 48.10
CA GLU A 278 6.34 15.42 49.33
C GLU A 278 5.68 14.24 50.07
N GLY A 279 6.41 13.65 51.01
CA GLY A 279 5.90 12.58 51.84
C GLY A 279 6.97 11.92 52.71
N ASN A 280 7.18 12.50 53.89
CA ASN A 280 8.02 12.06 55.02
C ASN A 280 8.44 10.58 55.02
N TYR A 281 9.68 10.31 54.61
CA TYR A 281 10.41 9.15 55.10
C TYR A 281 10.86 9.46 56.53
N ASN A 282 10.04 9.08 57.52
CA ASN A 282 10.53 8.93 58.88
C ASN A 282 11.68 7.92 58.83
N GLN A 283 12.90 8.41 59.03
CA GLN A 283 14.07 7.58 59.26
C GLN A 283 13.75 6.66 60.43
N GLN A 284 13.59 5.36 60.16
CA GLN A 284 13.60 4.37 61.23
C GLN A 284 14.99 4.43 61.89
N PRO A 285 15.08 4.67 63.21
CA PRO A 285 16.36 4.58 63.90
C PRO A 285 16.79 3.13 63.90
N THR A 286 17.94 2.87 63.31
CA THR A 286 18.70 1.63 63.49
C THR A 286 19.09 1.53 64.97
N MET A 287 18.55 0.54 65.67
CA MET A 287 19.26 -0.12 66.78
C MET A 287 19.95 -1.36 66.23
#